data_AF-A0A1Y5HFF3-F1
#
_entry.id   AF-A0A1Y5HFF3-F1
#
_cell.length_a   1.000
_cell.length_b   1.000
_cell.length_c   1.000
_cell.angle_alpha   90.00
_cell.angle_beta   90.00
_cell.angle_gamma   90.00
#
_symmetry.space_group_name_H-M   'P 1'
#
loop_
_entity.id
_entity.type
_entity.pdbx_description
1 polymer ?
#
loop_
_entity_poly.entity_id
_entity_poly.type
_entity_poly.pdbx_seq_one_letter_code
_entity_poly.pdbx_strand_id
1 'polypeptide(L)'
;ADLVIFATGIVPCTPLAQASGLMVQKGICVDAQLQTSQPDIHALGECCEFEGNTYGLVAPIWNQARVLAAQLLLLAKEPLTEDAPIDDADRPVYQEESFATKLKVSGIDVHSMGIINAEETELDCEVLEFNDLERSVYKKILISNHKVVGAVLYGDVADSQWYFELLQQELNIEAFRQNLIFGKAFCDS
;
A
#
# COMPACT_ATOMS: atom_id res chain seq x y z
N ALA A 1 -7.29 7.16 36.14
CA ALA A 1 -7.38 7.71 34.77
C ALA A 1 -8.78 8.24 34.61
N ASP A 2 -8.92 9.50 34.21
CA ASP A 2 -10.24 10.16 34.04
C ASP A 2 -10.80 10.01 32.62
N LEU A 3 -9.94 9.61 31.67
CA LEU A 3 -10.28 9.19 30.31
C LEU A 3 -9.26 8.16 29.83
N VAL A 4 -9.73 7.14 29.10
CA VAL A 4 -8.88 6.13 28.45
C VAL A 4 -9.27 6.08 26.98
N ILE A 5 -8.27 6.11 26.09
CA ILE A 5 -8.44 5.97 24.64
C ILE A 5 -7.78 4.66 24.21
N PHE A 6 -8.51 3.84 23.46
CA PHE A 6 -7.99 2.62 22.86
C PHE A 6 -7.81 2.86 21.36
N ALA A 7 -6.58 2.65 20.87
CA ALA A 7 -6.21 2.76 19.46
C ALA A 7 -5.36 1.54 19.05
N THR A 8 -5.95 0.34 19.17
CA THR A 8 -5.26 -0.95 19.01
C THR A 8 -5.51 -1.59 17.64
N GLY A 9 -5.72 -0.76 16.61
CA GLY A 9 -6.05 -1.20 15.25
C GLY A 9 -7.54 -1.32 14.96
N ILE A 10 -7.84 -1.68 13.72
CA ILE A 10 -9.20 -1.90 13.18
C ILE A 10 -9.31 -3.32 12.62
N VAL A 11 -10.54 -3.80 12.41
CA VAL A 11 -10.82 -5.08 11.76
C VAL A 11 -11.87 -4.88 10.67
N PRO A 12 -11.83 -5.64 9.56
CA PRO A 12 -12.83 -5.56 8.49
C PRO A 12 -14.25 -5.79 9.02
N CYS A 13 -15.20 -4.92 8.62
CA CYS A 13 -16.60 -5.04 9.00
C CYS A 13 -17.33 -6.01 8.05
N THR A 14 -17.47 -7.28 8.47
CA THR A 14 -18.03 -8.37 7.67
C THR A 14 -19.40 -8.96 8.10
N PRO A 15 -20.09 -8.56 9.20
CA PRO A 15 -21.33 -9.21 9.61
C PRO A 15 -22.43 -9.30 8.53
N LEU A 16 -22.61 -8.25 7.72
CA LEU A 16 -23.59 -8.24 6.64
C LEU A 16 -23.23 -9.27 5.55
N ALA A 17 -21.96 -9.30 5.13
CA ALA A 17 -21.48 -10.22 4.11
C ALA A 17 -21.64 -11.68 4.54
N GLN A 18 -21.30 -12.00 5.80
CA GLN A 18 -21.48 -13.33 6.37
C GLN A 18 -22.96 -13.74 6.40
N ALA A 19 -23.85 -12.84 6.86
CA ALA A 19 -25.29 -13.10 6.89
C ALA A 19 -25.90 -13.31 5.49
N SER A 20 -25.29 -12.69 4.46
CA SER A 20 -25.67 -12.84 3.05
C SER A 20 -25.05 -14.08 2.36
N GLY A 21 -24.24 -14.88 3.08
CA GLY A 21 -23.60 -16.07 2.52
C GLY A 21 -22.41 -15.77 1.59
N LEU A 22 -21.81 -14.58 1.70
CA LEU A 22 -20.56 -14.26 0.99
C LEU A 22 -19.37 -14.96 1.64
N MET A 23 -18.38 -15.30 0.82
CA MET A 23 -17.10 -15.80 1.31
C MET A 23 -16.39 -14.71 2.10
N VAL A 24 -16.05 -15.01 3.35
CA VAL A 24 -15.37 -14.11 4.29
C VAL A 24 -14.25 -14.88 4.98
N GLN A 25 -13.08 -14.26 5.07
CA GLN A 25 -11.93 -14.75 5.84
C GLN A 25 -11.53 -13.69 6.89
N LYS A 26 -10.43 -12.95 6.67
CA LYS A 26 -10.10 -11.73 7.42
C LYS A 26 -11.04 -10.59 7.02
N GLY A 27 -11.38 -10.50 5.74
CA GLY A 27 -12.35 -9.56 5.15
C GLY A 27 -13.30 -10.26 4.17
N ILE A 28 -14.09 -9.47 3.45
CA ILE A 28 -14.95 -9.95 2.36
C ILE A 28 -14.04 -10.34 1.19
N CYS A 29 -13.95 -11.63 0.88
CA CYS A 29 -13.05 -12.12 -0.16
C CYS A 29 -13.51 -11.61 -1.53
N VAL A 30 -12.59 -11.01 -2.28
CA VAL A 30 -12.81 -10.54 -3.64
C VAL A 30 -11.74 -11.06 -4.60
N ASP A 31 -12.09 -11.13 -5.88
CA ASP A 31 -11.16 -11.38 -6.97
C ASP A 31 -10.51 -10.08 -7.49
N ALA A 32 -9.77 -10.18 -8.59
CA ALA A 32 -9.05 -9.03 -9.16
C ALA A 32 -9.97 -8.00 -9.82
N GLN A 33 -11.25 -8.33 -10.07
CA GLN A 33 -12.28 -7.39 -10.49
C GLN A 33 -13.06 -6.81 -9.30
N LEU A 34 -12.61 -7.11 -8.07
CA LEU A 34 -13.26 -6.77 -6.81
C LEU A 34 -14.67 -7.37 -6.68
N GLN A 35 -14.93 -8.47 -7.39
CA GLN A 35 -16.15 -9.24 -7.30
C GLN A 35 -16.07 -10.21 -6.12
N THR A 36 -17.15 -10.33 -5.37
CA THR A 36 -17.22 -11.29 -4.25
C THR A 36 -17.54 -12.69 -4.77
N SER A 37 -17.77 -13.65 -3.86
CA SER A 37 -18.26 -14.99 -4.20
C SER A 37 -19.66 -15.00 -4.84
N GLN A 38 -20.37 -13.87 -4.89
CA GLN A 38 -21.62 -13.70 -5.63
C GLN A 38 -21.41 -12.75 -6.82
N PRO A 39 -21.82 -13.13 -8.05
CA PRO A 39 -21.50 -12.37 -9.26
C PRO A 39 -21.94 -10.90 -9.26
N ASP A 40 -23.11 -10.62 -8.69
CA ASP A 40 -23.71 -9.27 -8.70
C ASP A 40 -23.29 -8.41 -7.50
N ILE A 41 -22.39 -8.91 -6.66
CA ILE A 41 -21.96 -8.24 -5.43
C ILE A 41 -20.45 -8.02 -5.48
N HIS A 42 -20.06 -6.76 -5.30
CA HIS A 42 -18.68 -6.31 -5.22
C HIS A 42 -18.37 -5.74 -3.84
N ALA A 43 -17.09 -5.76 -3.46
CA ALA A 43 -16.62 -5.10 -2.24
C ALA A 43 -15.32 -4.35 -2.52
N LEU A 44 -15.15 -3.19 -1.90
CA LEU A 44 -13.92 -2.41 -1.89
C LEU A 44 -13.71 -1.77 -0.52
N GLY A 45 -12.52 -1.27 -0.25
CA GLY A 45 -12.20 -0.58 0.99
C GLY A 45 -11.64 -1.52 2.06
N GLU A 46 -11.66 -1.03 3.30
CA GLU A 46 -11.10 -1.77 4.44
C GLU A 46 -11.87 -3.05 4.81
N CYS A 47 -13.09 -3.20 4.27
CA CYS A 47 -13.88 -4.42 4.47
C CYS A 47 -13.48 -5.56 3.54
N CYS A 48 -12.75 -5.30 2.45
CA CYS A 48 -12.39 -6.32 1.48
C CYS A 48 -11.08 -7.03 1.82
N GLU A 49 -10.97 -8.26 1.33
CA GLU A 49 -9.76 -9.05 1.33
C GLU A 49 -9.47 -9.53 -0.08
N PHE A 50 -8.28 -9.23 -0.59
CA PHE A 50 -7.80 -9.71 -1.89
C PHE A 50 -6.50 -10.49 -1.67
N GLU A 51 -6.47 -11.74 -2.14
CA GLU A 51 -5.33 -12.67 -1.98
C GLU A 51 -4.79 -12.79 -0.53
N GLY A 52 -5.68 -12.72 0.46
CA GLY A 52 -5.31 -12.81 1.89
C GLY A 52 -4.87 -11.49 2.54
N ASN A 53 -4.85 -10.40 1.78
CA ASN A 53 -4.46 -9.06 2.23
C ASN A 53 -5.68 -8.19 2.54
N THR A 54 -5.59 -7.39 3.60
CA THR A 54 -6.60 -6.40 4.02
C THR A 54 -5.97 -5.01 4.07
N TYR A 55 -6.77 -3.98 3.87
CA TYR A 55 -6.28 -2.62 3.67
C TYR A 55 -6.68 -1.69 4.81
N GLY A 56 -5.75 -0.84 5.24
CA GLY A 56 -5.99 0.24 6.21
C GLY A 56 -5.44 1.58 5.71
N LEU A 57 -5.35 1.75 4.38
CA LEU A 57 -4.70 2.88 3.73
C LEU A 57 -5.56 3.42 2.60
N VAL A 58 -5.58 4.74 2.46
CA VAL A 58 -6.39 5.44 1.45
C VAL A 58 -5.91 5.16 0.01
N ALA A 59 -4.60 5.02 -0.22
CA ALA A 59 -4.04 4.81 -1.55
C ALA A 59 -4.50 3.50 -2.23
N PRO A 60 -4.42 2.31 -1.59
CA PRO A 60 -4.98 1.08 -2.16
C PRO A 60 -6.48 1.20 -2.43
N ILE A 61 -7.23 1.83 -1.53
CA ILE A 61 -8.68 2.00 -1.68
C ILE A 61 -9.03 2.87 -2.89
N TRP A 62 -8.24 3.90 -3.21
CA TRP A 62 -8.42 4.65 -4.46
C TRP A 62 -8.14 3.80 -5.69
N ASN A 63 -7.15 2.90 -5.65
CA ASN A 63 -6.88 2.01 -6.76
C ASN A 63 -8.03 1.01 -6.96
N GLN A 64 -8.53 0.44 -5.86
CA GLN A 64 -9.71 -0.42 -5.87
C GLN A 64 -10.93 0.30 -6.47
N ALA A 65 -11.19 1.54 -6.05
CA ALA A 65 -12.30 2.33 -6.57
C ALA A 65 -12.18 2.56 -8.09
N ARG A 66 -10.98 2.81 -8.62
CA ARG A 66 -10.75 2.95 -10.07
C ARG A 66 -11.04 1.65 -10.83
N VAL A 67 -10.53 0.53 -10.33
CA VAL A 67 -10.74 -0.80 -10.92
C VAL A 67 -12.22 -1.15 -10.92
N LEU A 68 -12.90 -1.02 -9.77
CA LEU A 68 -14.32 -1.36 -9.68
C LEU A 68 -15.17 -0.43 -10.55
N ALA A 69 -14.87 0.87 -10.61
CA ALA A 69 -15.60 1.78 -11.50
C ALA A 69 -15.45 1.39 -12.97
N ALA A 70 -14.25 1.01 -13.41
CA ALA A 70 -14.02 0.52 -14.76
C ALA A 70 -14.78 -0.80 -15.02
N GLN A 71 -14.81 -1.71 -14.04
CA GLN A 71 -15.51 -2.99 -14.14
C GLN A 71 -17.02 -2.78 -14.28
N LEU A 72 -17.61 -1.95 -13.44
CA LEU A 72 -19.04 -1.65 -13.49
C LEU A 72 -19.44 -0.95 -14.79
N LEU A 73 -18.59 -0.06 -15.33
CA LEU A 73 -18.81 0.57 -16.64
C LEU A 73 -18.73 -0.43 -17.79
N LEU A 74 -17.87 -1.44 -17.69
CA LEU A 74 -17.74 -2.50 -18.68
C LEU A 74 -19.00 -3.39 -18.67
N LEU A 75 -19.43 -3.83 -17.49
CA LEU A 75 -20.66 -4.60 -17.29
C LEU A 75 -21.91 -3.83 -17.75
N ALA A 76 -21.98 -2.52 -17.51
CA ALA A 76 -23.11 -1.70 -17.94
C ALA A 76 -23.19 -1.46 -19.47
N LYS A 77 -22.10 -1.71 -20.20
CA LYS A 77 -22.06 -1.59 -21.67
C LYS A 77 -22.51 -2.86 -22.38
N GLU A 78 -22.66 -3.97 -21.67
CA GLU A 78 -23.25 -5.17 -22.27
C GLU A 78 -24.71 -4.88 -22.68
N PRO A 79 -25.09 -5.12 -23.95
CA PRO A 79 -26.49 -5.34 -24.22
C PRO A 79 -26.91 -6.61 -23.47
N LEU A 80 -28.15 -6.65 -22.95
CA LEU A 80 -28.76 -7.83 -22.28
C LEU A 80 -28.93 -9.06 -23.21
N THR A 81 -28.12 -9.18 -24.25
CA THR A 81 -28.21 -10.18 -25.32
C THR A 81 -26.89 -10.95 -25.41
N GLU A 82 -26.98 -12.28 -25.38
CA GLU A 82 -25.89 -13.28 -25.21
C GLU A 82 -24.75 -13.25 -26.24
N ASP A 83 -24.72 -12.31 -27.20
CA ASP A 83 -23.96 -12.47 -28.45
C ASP A 83 -22.58 -11.79 -28.51
N ALA A 84 -22.11 -11.16 -27.42
CA ALA A 84 -20.75 -10.58 -27.38
C ALA A 84 -20.15 -10.63 -25.96
N PRO A 85 -19.51 -11.74 -25.57
CA PRO A 85 -18.82 -11.82 -24.28
C PRO A 85 -17.68 -10.79 -24.22
N ILE A 86 -17.55 -10.10 -23.09
CA ILE A 86 -16.34 -9.34 -22.74
C ILE A 86 -15.14 -10.31 -22.78
N ASP A 87 -14.12 -10.00 -23.57
CA ASP A 87 -12.85 -10.70 -23.50
C ASP A 87 -12.23 -10.48 -22.12
N ASP A 88 -11.79 -11.55 -21.46
CA ASP A 88 -11.13 -11.47 -20.15
C ASP A 88 -9.88 -10.56 -20.21
N ALA A 89 -9.26 -10.40 -21.38
CA ALA A 89 -8.15 -9.48 -21.59
C ALA A 89 -8.51 -7.99 -21.40
N ASP A 90 -9.78 -7.61 -21.56
CA ASP A 90 -10.24 -6.22 -21.46
C ASP A 90 -10.73 -5.85 -20.05
N ARG A 91 -10.78 -6.81 -19.12
CA ARG A 91 -11.24 -6.57 -17.76
C ARG A 91 -10.20 -5.78 -16.96
N PRO A 92 -10.60 -4.74 -16.21
CA PRO A 92 -9.70 -4.08 -15.27
C PRO A 92 -9.28 -5.05 -14.17
N VAL A 93 -8.03 -4.97 -13.76
CA VAL A 93 -7.42 -5.87 -12.78
C VAL A 93 -6.87 -5.02 -11.64
N TYR A 94 -7.33 -5.30 -10.42
CA TYR A 94 -6.67 -4.84 -9.21
C TYR A 94 -5.39 -5.66 -9.02
N GLN A 95 -4.27 -4.95 -8.98
CA GLN A 95 -2.98 -5.51 -8.67
C GLN A 95 -2.51 -4.91 -7.35
N GLU A 96 -1.90 -5.74 -6.52
CA GLU A 96 -1.27 -5.20 -5.32
C GLU A 96 -0.07 -4.35 -5.67
N GLU A 97 -0.08 -3.11 -5.19
CA GLU A 97 1.01 -2.16 -5.35
C GLU A 97 1.65 -1.90 -3.98
N SER A 98 2.95 -1.61 -3.98
CA SER A 98 3.63 -1.12 -2.78
C SER A 98 3.23 0.33 -2.52
N PHE A 99 2.41 0.58 -1.49
CA PHE A 99 1.98 1.92 -1.11
C PHE A 99 2.85 2.52 0.01
N ALA A 100 3.17 3.81 -0.08
CA ALA A 100 3.76 4.55 1.03
C ALA A 100 2.71 4.83 2.12
N THR A 101 3.08 4.59 3.38
CA THR A 101 2.28 4.93 4.55
C THR A 101 2.71 6.29 5.10
N LYS A 102 1.84 7.29 4.98
CA LYS A 102 2.09 8.62 5.50
C LYS A 102 1.24 8.88 6.73
N LEU A 103 1.87 9.04 7.89
CA LEU A 103 1.20 9.45 9.11
C LEU A 103 1.47 10.94 9.36
N LYS A 104 0.43 11.77 9.32
CA LYS A 104 0.52 13.17 9.77
C LYS A 104 -0.01 13.26 11.20
N VAL A 105 0.87 13.37 12.18
CA VAL A 105 0.52 13.72 13.56
C VAL A 105 0.83 15.21 13.76
N SER A 106 -0.05 15.94 14.46
CA SER A 106 0.25 17.35 14.76
C SER A 106 1.54 17.47 15.58
N GLY A 107 2.55 18.14 15.00
CA GLY A 107 3.84 18.38 15.63
C GLY A 107 4.94 17.38 15.28
N ILE A 108 4.64 16.32 14.52
CA ILE A 108 5.64 15.32 14.10
C ILE A 108 5.33 14.83 12.69
N ASP A 109 6.27 15.04 11.76
CA ASP A 109 6.21 14.45 10.43
C ASP A 109 6.88 13.07 10.44
N VAL A 110 6.09 12.02 10.15
CA VAL A 110 6.57 10.63 10.04
C VAL A 110 6.09 10.01 8.75
N HIS A 111 7.04 9.60 7.92
CA HIS A 111 6.75 8.93 6.66
C HIS A 111 7.43 7.56 6.64
N SER A 112 6.70 6.53 6.24
CA SER A 112 7.24 5.20 6.01
C SER A 112 6.81 4.67 4.64
N MET A 113 7.64 3.83 4.04
CA MET A 113 7.35 3.24 2.74
C MET A 113 8.08 1.91 2.58
N GLY A 114 7.44 0.99 1.86
CA GLY A 114 8.02 -0.34 1.63
C GLY A 114 8.24 -1.12 2.92
N ILE A 115 9.29 -1.92 2.93
CA ILE A 115 9.69 -2.75 4.06
C ILE A 115 10.38 -1.87 5.10
N ILE A 116 9.82 -1.80 6.30
CA ILE A 116 10.38 -0.97 7.39
C ILE A 116 11.24 -1.78 8.37
N ASN A 117 10.99 -3.08 8.45
CA ASN A 117 11.72 -4.02 9.29
C ASN A 117 12.31 -5.13 8.41
N ALA A 118 13.63 -5.29 8.44
CA ALA A 118 14.30 -6.33 7.66
C ALA A 118 13.85 -7.75 8.04
N GLU A 119 13.35 -7.93 9.26
CA GLU A 119 12.82 -9.19 9.78
C GLU A 119 11.46 -9.58 9.19
N GLU A 120 10.74 -8.64 8.58
CA GLU A 120 9.43 -8.88 7.94
C GLU A 120 9.56 -9.36 6.50
N THR A 121 10.78 -9.60 6.02
CA THR A 121 11.06 -10.02 4.64
C THR A 121 12.12 -11.10 4.57
N GLU A 122 12.07 -11.92 3.51
CA GLU A 122 13.12 -12.90 3.19
C GLU A 122 14.29 -12.29 2.40
N LEU A 123 14.19 -11.01 2.01
CA LEU A 123 15.24 -10.31 1.29
C LEU A 123 16.49 -10.12 2.17
N ASP A 124 17.67 -10.32 1.58
CA ASP A 124 18.93 -9.94 2.23
C ASP A 124 19.04 -8.42 2.25
N CYS A 125 18.80 -7.84 3.42
CA CYS A 125 18.62 -6.41 3.60
C CYS A 125 19.77 -5.79 4.39
N GLU A 126 20.37 -4.77 3.82
CA GLU A 126 21.23 -3.82 4.52
C GLU A 126 20.40 -2.64 5.05
N VAL A 127 20.77 -2.13 6.23
CA VAL A 127 20.10 -0.97 6.85
C VAL A 127 21.08 0.18 6.98
N LEU A 128 20.71 1.34 6.41
CA LEU A 128 21.34 2.63 6.69
C LEU A 128 20.51 3.40 7.71
N GLU A 129 21.14 3.86 8.79
CA GLU A 129 20.48 4.63 9.83
C GLU A 129 21.21 5.96 10.10
N PHE A 130 20.43 7.01 10.24
CA PHE A 130 20.87 8.32 10.71
C PHE A 130 19.94 8.76 11.84
N ASN A 131 20.53 9.14 12.97
CA ASN A 131 19.79 9.55 14.16
C ASN A 131 20.43 10.80 14.78
N ASP A 132 19.69 11.90 14.79
CA ASP A 132 20.04 13.15 15.45
C ASP A 132 18.93 13.49 16.46
N LEU A 133 19.17 13.14 17.72
CA LEU A 133 18.21 13.32 18.81
C LEU A 133 17.95 14.80 19.13
N GLU A 134 18.97 15.65 19.04
CA GLU A 134 18.82 17.09 19.33
C GLU A 134 17.93 17.76 18.31
N ARG A 135 18.05 17.37 17.03
CA ARG A 135 17.19 17.87 15.95
C ARG A 135 15.88 17.10 15.79
N SER A 136 15.68 16.03 16.58
CA SER A 136 14.54 15.12 16.41
C SER A 136 14.44 14.58 14.98
N VAL A 137 15.57 14.18 14.39
CA VAL A 137 15.62 13.60 13.04
C VAL A 137 16.03 12.15 13.12
N TYR A 138 15.26 11.27 12.49
CA TYR A 138 15.63 9.87 12.26
C TYR A 138 15.34 9.49 10.82
N LYS A 139 16.32 8.86 10.16
CA LYS A 139 16.19 8.29 8.81
C LYS A 139 16.68 6.85 8.86
N LYS A 140 15.86 5.93 8.40
CA LYS A 140 16.19 4.51 8.16
C LYS A 140 15.93 4.21 6.70
N ILE A 141 16.88 3.60 6.01
CA ILE A 141 16.72 3.16 4.62
C ILE A 141 17.13 1.71 4.55
N LEU A 142 16.23 0.86 4.03
CA LEU A 142 16.49 -0.55 3.78
C LEU A 142 16.86 -0.73 2.31
N ILE A 143 17.94 -1.46 2.07
CA ILE A 143 18.53 -1.69 0.76
C ILE A 143 18.67 -3.20 0.56
N SER A 144 18.27 -3.71 -0.61
CA SER A 144 18.56 -5.08 -1.04
C SER A 144 18.99 -5.06 -2.51
N ASN A 145 20.04 -5.81 -2.88
CA ASN A 145 20.54 -5.89 -4.26
C ASN A 145 20.75 -4.51 -4.93
N HIS A 146 21.35 -3.57 -4.19
CA HIS A 146 21.56 -2.19 -4.63
C HIS A 146 20.28 -1.42 -4.99
N LYS A 147 19.13 -1.76 -4.41
CA LYS A 147 17.86 -1.07 -4.58
C LYS A 147 17.28 -0.68 -3.23
N VAL A 148 16.60 0.46 -3.16
CA VAL A 148 15.83 0.84 -1.97
C VAL A 148 14.58 -0.03 -1.90
N VAL A 149 14.40 -0.75 -0.79
CA VAL A 149 13.22 -1.61 -0.55
C VAL A 149 12.32 -1.07 0.56
N GLY A 150 12.78 -0.06 1.29
CA GLY A 150 11.93 0.71 2.19
C GLY A 150 12.66 1.85 2.88
N ALA A 151 11.89 2.74 3.50
CA ALA A 151 12.42 3.86 4.25
C ALA A 151 11.49 4.28 5.39
N VAL A 152 12.06 4.81 6.46
CA VAL A 152 11.36 5.49 7.57
C VAL A 152 12.04 6.84 7.80
N LEU A 153 11.27 7.91 7.77
CA LEU A 153 11.72 9.27 8.02
C LEU A 153 10.89 9.88 9.15
N TYR A 154 11.57 10.54 10.07
CA TYR A 154 11.00 11.22 11.23
C TYR A 154 11.65 12.59 11.37
N GLY A 155 10.82 13.63 11.57
CA GLY A 155 11.25 15.02 11.69
C GLY A 155 11.60 15.65 10.35
N ASP A 156 12.70 15.24 9.73
CA ASP A 156 13.09 15.65 8.38
C ASP A 156 12.58 14.65 7.33
N VAL A 157 11.44 14.98 6.73
CA VAL A 157 10.76 14.16 5.72
C VAL A 157 10.87 14.70 4.29
N ALA A 158 11.73 15.70 4.05
CA ALA A 158 11.78 16.44 2.77
C ALA A 158 12.01 15.52 1.56
N ASP A 159 12.89 14.52 1.70
CA ASP A 159 13.26 13.58 0.64
C ASP A 159 12.31 12.36 0.51
N SER A 160 11.22 12.30 1.27
CA SER A 160 10.35 11.10 1.29
C SER A 160 9.83 10.69 -0.08
N GLN A 161 9.45 11.68 -0.89
CA GLN A 161 8.95 11.42 -2.24
C GLN A 161 10.04 10.83 -3.14
N TRP A 162 11.28 11.29 -2.99
CA TRP A 162 12.42 10.76 -3.74
C TRP A 162 12.76 9.33 -3.34
N TYR A 163 12.78 9.00 -2.05
CA TYR A 163 12.96 7.61 -1.62
C TYR A 163 11.83 6.70 -2.12
N PHE A 164 10.60 7.19 -2.16
CA PHE A 164 9.48 6.44 -2.72
C PHE A 164 9.64 6.19 -4.22
N GLU A 165 10.13 7.19 -4.97
CA GLU A 165 10.45 7.04 -6.39
C GLU A 165 11.57 6.02 -6.64
N LEU A 166 12.64 6.04 -5.83
CA LEU A 166 13.72 5.03 -5.91
C LEU A 166 13.19 3.62 -5.69
N LEU A 167 12.28 3.45 -4.72
CA LEU A 167 11.62 2.18 -4.43
C LEU A 167 10.74 1.73 -5.60
N GLN A 168 9.87 2.60 -6.11
CA GLN A 168 8.97 2.24 -7.23
C GLN A 168 9.70 1.92 -8.53
N GLN A 169 10.81 2.63 -8.80
CA GLN A 169 11.59 2.44 -10.03
C GLN A 169 12.62 1.31 -9.93
N GLU A 170 12.81 0.74 -8.73
CA GLU A 170 13.84 -0.26 -8.46
C GLU A 170 15.23 0.19 -8.95
N LEU A 171 15.54 1.47 -8.79
CA LEU A 171 16.76 2.06 -9.33
C LEU A 171 18.00 1.45 -8.66
N ASN A 172 19.02 1.10 -9.46
CA ASN A 172 20.32 0.71 -8.92
C ASN A 172 20.99 1.95 -8.30
N ILE A 173 21.17 1.94 -6.98
CA ILE A 173 21.72 3.04 -6.19
C ILE A 173 23.23 2.93 -5.93
N GLU A 174 23.92 1.90 -6.45
CA GLU A 174 25.32 1.60 -6.13
C GLU A 174 26.23 2.83 -6.28
N ALA A 175 26.04 3.60 -7.35
CA ALA A 175 26.84 4.78 -7.68
C ALA A 175 26.78 5.90 -6.62
N PHE A 176 25.68 6.00 -5.88
CA PHE A 176 25.45 7.09 -4.91
C PHE A 176 25.03 6.59 -3.53
N ARG A 177 25.12 5.27 -3.27
CA ARG A 177 24.74 4.62 -2.00
C ARG A 177 25.36 5.31 -0.79
N GLN A 178 26.63 5.73 -0.89
CA GLN A 178 27.37 6.38 0.20
C GLN A 178 26.73 7.68 0.70
N ASN A 179 26.00 8.38 -0.18
CA ASN A 179 25.36 9.66 0.13
C ASN A 179 23.85 9.52 0.34
N LEU A 180 23.29 8.33 0.08
CA LEU A 180 21.85 8.06 0.06
C LEU A 180 21.13 8.54 1.33
N ILE A 181 21.75 8.34 2.50
CA ILE A 181 21.15 8.68 3.80
C ILE A 181 20.98 10.20 4.02
N PHE A 182 21.72 11.02 3.29
CA PHE A 182 21.68 12.48 3.40
C PHE A 182 20.67 13.14 2.45
N GLY A 183 20.05 12.37 1.56
CA GLY A 183 19.01 12.85 0.65
C GLY A 183 19.52 13.13 -0.77
N LYS A 184 18.59 13.51 -1.64
CA LYS A 184 18.82 13.59 -3.10
C LYS A 184 19.96 14.54 -3.46
N ALA A 185 20.00 15.69 -2.80
CA ALA A 185 20.96 16.75 -3.10
C ALA A 185 22.43 16.32 -2.94
N PHE A 186 22.72 15.31 -2.12
CA PHE A 186 24.07 14.77 -1.92
C PHE A 186 24.40 13.62 -2.88
N CYS A 187 23.42 13.12 -3.62
CA CYS A 187 23.57 12.04 -4.60
C CYS A 187 23.77 12.57 -6.02
N ASP A 188 23.28 13.78 -6.30
CA ASP A 188 23.42 14.47 -7.60
C ASP A 188 24.78 15.20 -7.76
N SER A 189 25.64 15.15 -6.73
CA SER A 189 26.92 15.89 -6.63
C SER A 189 28.16 15.04 -6.90
#